data_AF-A0A8S9NRI5-F1
#
_entry.id   AF-A0A8S9NRI5-F1
#
_cell.length_a   1.000
_cell.length_b   1.000
_cell.length_c   1.000
_cell.angle_alpha   90.00
_cell.angle_beta   90.00
_cell.angle_gamma   90.00
#
_symmetry.space_group_name_H-M   'P 1'
#
loop_
_entity.id
_entity.type
_entity.pdbx_description
1 polymer ?
#
loop_
_entity_poly.entity_id
_entity_poly.type
_entity_poly.pdbx_seq_one_letter_code
_entity_poly.pdbx_strand_id
1 'polypeptide(L)'
;MGCETERFESPIFIALLHVKRSPISIAAAVIYIITQLSDEKKPLRDISVATGVAEGTIRNSYKDLYPHLPKIIPAWYAKEEDLKNLQSP
;
A
#
# COMPACT_ATOMS: atom_id res chain seq x y z
N MET A 1 5.61 -18.09 21.02
CA MET A 1 4.52 -18.04 20.04
C MET A 1 3.64 -16.85 20.38
N GLY A 2 4.15 -15.63 20.20
CA GLY A 2 3.42 -14.40 20.47
C GLY A 2 3.23 -13.68 19.14
N CYS A 3 2.04 -13.75 18.57
CA CYS A 3 1.67 -12.90 17.45
C CYS A 3 1.50 -11.47 18.00
N GLU A 4 2.52 -10.63 17.82
CA GLU A 4 2.36 -9.18 17.98
C GLU A 4 1.55 -8.65 16.78
N THR A 5 0.23 -8.84 16.87
CA THR A 5 -0.78 -8.34 15.94
C THR A 5 -1.32 -6.98 16.41
N GLU A 6 -0.46 -6.13 16.98
CA GLU A 6 -0.87 -4.90 17.67
C GLU A 6 -0.05 -3.70 17.20
N ARG A 7 -0.45 -3.05 16.09
CA ARG A 7 -0.22 -1.59 15.87
C ARG A 7 -0.85 -0.92 14.64
N PHE A 8 -1.85 -1.50 13.98
CA PHE A 8 -2.56 -0.79 12.89
C PHE A 8 -3.45 0.38 13.39
N GLU A 9 -3.68 0.49 14.70
CA GLU A 9 -4.47 1.55 15.36
C GLU A 9 -3.61 2.75 15.81
N SER A 10 -2.56 3.10 15.06
CA SER A 10 -1.76 4.29 15.40
C SER A 10 -2.46 5.57 14.90
N PRO A 11 -2.50 6.68 15.69
CA PRO A 11 -3.21 7.91 15.33
C PRO A 11 -2.70 8.56 14.03
N ILE A 12 -1.51 8.16 13.55
CA ILE A 12 -0.95 8.54 12.25
C ILE A 12 -1.76 7.94 11.08
N PHE A 13 -2.25 6.70 11.22
CA PHE A 13 -3.02 6.01 10.17
C PHE A 13 -4.43 6.62 10.03
N ILE A 14 -5.02 7.04 11.14
CA ILE A 14 -6.30 7.77 11.18
C ILE A 14 -6.13 9.25 10.74
N ALA A 15 -4.97 9.86 10.99
CA ALA A 15 -4.68 11.22 10.51
C ALA A 15 -4.44 11.30 9.00
N LEU A 16 -3.86 10.26 8.37
CA LEU A 16 -3.79 10.13 6.90
C LEU A 16 -5.18 10.03 6.25
N LEU A 17 -6.19 9.59 6.99
CA LEU A 17 -7.56 9.39 6.53
C LEU A 17 -8.35 10.71 6.37
N HIS A 18 -7.87 11.80 6.99
CA HIS A 18 -8.64 13.03 7.09
C HIS A 18 -8.23 14.01 5.97
N VAL A 19 -9.15 14.26 5.02
CA VAL A 19 -9.24 15.45 4.13
C VAL A 19 -8.93 15.32 2.63
N LYS A 20 -8.25 14.28 2.10
CA LYS A 20 -8.02 14.20 0.62
C LYS A 20 -8.19 12.84 -0.07
N ARG A 21 -8.27 11.69 0.62
CA ARG A 21 -8.38 10.37 -0.03
C ARG A 21 -9.32 9.44 0.74
N SER A 22 -10.29 8.84 0.05
CA SER A 22 -11.18 7.83 0.64
C SER A 22 -10.37 6.60 1.08
N PRO A 23 -10.75 5.91 2.18
CA PRO A 23 -10.05 4.71 2.67
C PRO A 23 -9.85 3.66 1.59
N ILE A 24 -10.80 3.54 0.66
CA ILE A 24 -10.75 2.62 -0.47
C ILE A 24 -9.56 2.88 -1.41
N SER A 25 -9.16 4.14 -1.60
CA SER A 25 -8.01 4.51 -2.43
C SER A 25 -6.69 4.11 -1.79
N ILE A 26 -6.60 4.24 -0.46
CA ILE A 26 -5.44 3.80 0.31
C ILE A 26 -5.33 2.27 0.24
N ALA A 27 -6.44 1.56 0.46
CA ALA A 27 -6.47 0.10 0.33
C ALA A 27 -6.05 -0.36 -1.08
N ALA A 28 -6.54 0.29 -2.13
CA ALA A 28 -6.15 -0.02 -3.51
C ALA A 28 -4.65 0.17 -3.77
N ALA A 29 -4.04 1.21 -3.19
CA ALA A 29 -2.59 1.43 -3.29
C ALA A 29 -1.79 0.38 -2.51
N VAL A 30 -2.25 -0.02 -1.33
CA VAL A 30 -1.63 -1.11 -0.55
C VAL A 30 -1.70 -2.43 -1.31
N ILE A 31 -2.85 -2.76 -1.91
CA ILE A 31 -3.00 -3.94 -2.76
C ILE A 31 -2.01 -3.87 -3.93
N TYR A 32 -1.89 -2.73 -4.59
CA TYR A 32 -0.91 -2.53 -5.66
C TYR A 32 0.53 -2.81 -5.19
N ILE A 33 0.94 -2.24 -4.06
CA ILE A 33 2.27 -2.47 -3.47
C ILE A 33 2.50 -3.97 -3.24
N ILE A 34 1.55 -4.65 -2.60
CA ILE A 34 1.64 -6.07 -2.26
C ILE A 34 1.76 -6.91 -3.55
N THR A 35 0.93 -6.63 -4.56
CA THR A 35 0.97 -7.34 -5.85
C THR A 35 2.28 -7.12 -6.61
N GLN A 36 2.91 -5.96 -6.45
CA GLN A 36 4.20 -5.66 -7.08
C GLN A 36 5.38 -6.34 -6.37
N LEU A 37 5.24 -6.64 -5.08
CA LEU A 37 6.19 -7.45 -4.29
C LEU A 37 6.00 -8.95 -4.50
N SER A 38 4.80 -9.38 -4.89
CA SER A 38 4.54 -10.76 -5.28
C SER A 38 5.16 -11.09 -6.63
N ASP A 39 5.41 -12.38 -6.86
CA ASP A 39 5.92 -12.90 -8.14
C ASP A 39 4.91 -12.66 -9.28
N GLU A 40 3.61 -12.74 -8.96
CA GLU A 40 2.51 -12.43 -9.88
C GLU A 40 2.13 -10.95 -9.84
N LYS A 41 2.82 -10.14 -10.66
CA LYS A 41 2.54 -8.70 -10.80
C LYS A 41 1.21 -8.47 -11.50
N LYS A 42 0.23 -7.92 -10.78
CA LYS A 42 -1.06 -7.48 -11.34
C LYS A 42 -0.90 -6.10 -11.98
N PRO A 43 -1.43 -5.87 -13.20
CA PRO A 43 -1.48 -4.53 -13.77
C PRO A 43 -2.41 -3.62 -12.95
N LEU A 44 -2.12 -2.32 -12.95
CA LEU A 44 -2.94 -1.30 -12.28
C LEU A 44 -4.42 -1.35 -12.70
N ARG A 45 -4.69 -1.68 -13.97
CA ARG A 45 -6.03 -1.85 -14.51
C ARG A 45 -6.84 -2.91 -13.76
N ASP A 46 -6.23 -4.05 -13.45
CA ASP A 46 -6.94 -5.15 -12.76
C ASP A 46 -7.32 -4.72 -11.34
N ILE A 47 -6.42 -4.02 -10.66
CA ILE A 47 -6.65 -3.49 -9.31
C ILE A 47 -7.71 -2.38 -9.35
N SER A 48 -7.67 -1.54 -10.38
CA SER A 48 -8.68 -0.50 -10.61
C SER A 48 -10.07 -1.10 -10.81
N VAL A 49 -10.18 -2.16 -11.62
CA VAL A 49 -11.44 -2.88 -11.83
C VAL A 49 -11.91 -3.58 -10.55
N ALA A 50 -11.01 -4.23 -9.81
CA ALA A 50 -11.34 -4.94 -8.58
C ALA A 50 -11.76 -4.01 -7.44
N THR A 51 -11.15 -2.83 -7.32
CA THR A 51 -11.40 -1.87 -6.24
C THR A 51 -12.39 -0.76 -6.61
N GLY A 52 -12.69 -0.59 -7.90
CA GLY A 52 -13.50 0.52 -8.42
C GLY A 52 -12.81 1.88 -8.35
N VAL A 53 -11.52 1.94 -8.03
CA VAL A 53 -10.75 3.18 -7.89
C VAL A 53 -10.02 3.47 -9.21
N ALA A 54 -10.08 4.72 -9.69
CA ALA A 54 -9.35 5.13 -10.89
C ALA A 54 -7.84 4.91 -10.76
N GLU A 55 -7.18 4.42 -11.81
CA GLU A 55 -5.74 4.13 -11.83
C GLU A 55 -4.87 5.32 -11.40
N GLY A 56 -5.24 6.55 -11.83
CA GLY A 56 -4.54 7.78 -11.43
C GLY A 56 -4.61 8.04 -9.92
N THR A 57 -5.72 7.68 -9.27
CA THR A 57 -5.89 7.80 -7.81
C THR A 57 -5.05 6.78 -7.07
N ILE A 58 -4.97 5.54 -7.58
CA ILE A 58 -4.11 4.49 -7.02
C ILE A 58 -2.65 4.92 -7.11
N ARG A 59 -2.21 5.41 -8.28
CA ARG A 59 -0.84 5.91 -8.47
C ARG A 59 -0.52 7.10 -7.57
N ASN A 60 -1.44 8.05 -7.42
CA ASN A 60 -1.22 9.18 -6.51
C ASN A 60 -1.07 8.71 -5.07
N SER A 61 -1.97 7.82 -4.62
CA SER A 61 -1.93 7.28 -3.26
C SER A 61 -0.65 6.45 -3.04
N TYR A 62 -0.19 5.71 -4.06
CA TYR A 62 1.08 5.01 -4.03
C TYR A 62 2.28 5.97 -3.89
N LYS A 63 2.28 7.13 -4.58
CA LYS A 63 3.31 8.18 -4.38
C LYS A 63 3.37 8.65 -2.94
N ASP A 64 2.20 8.92 -2.34
CA ASP A 64 2.11 9.37 -0.95
C ASP A 64 2.57 8.29 0.05
N LEU A 65 2.30 7.01 -0.23
CA LEU A 65 2.67 5.89 0.62
C LEU A 65 4.12 5.40 0.42
N TYR A 66 4.73 5.66 -0.74
CA TYR A 66 6.09 5.23 -1.09
C TYR A 66 7.16 5.51 -0.01
N PRO A 67 7.24 6.72 0.59
CA PRO A 67 8.21 6.99 1.67
C PRO A 67 7.89 6.28 3.00
N HIS A 68 6.67 5.74 3.14
CA HIS A 68 6.18 5.09 4.35
C HIS A 68 6.06 3.56 4.23
N LEU A 69 6.35 2.98 3.05
CA LEU A 69 6.33 1.54 2.81
C LEU A 69 7.00 0.68 3.88
N PRO A 70 8.23 0.97 4.37
CA PRO A 70 8.88 0.14 5.39
C PRO A 70 8.16 0.17 6.76
N LYS A 71 7.25 1.13 6.98
CA LYS A 71 6.42 1.19 8.18
C LYS A 71 5.07 0.48 8.00
N ILE A 72 4.59 0.35 6.76
CA ILE A 72 3.29 -0.23 6.42
C ILE A 72 3.43 -1.73 6.16
N ILE A 73 4.45 -2.11 5.40
CA ILE A 73 4.72 -3.51 5.07
C ILE A 73 5.57 -4.09 6.20
N PRO A 74 5.07 -5.15 6.87
CA PRO A 74 5.82 -5.74 7.96
C PRO A 74 7.06 -6.46 7.42
N ALA A 75 8.15 -6.42 8.18
CA ALA A 75 9.44 -6.97 7.77
C ALA A 75 9.43 -8.50 7.53
N TRP A 76 8.40 -9.21 8.00
CA TRP A 76 8.21 -10.63 7.71
C TRP A 76 7.66 -10.90 6.29
N TYR A 77 7.00 -9.91 5.67
CA TYR A 77 6.39 -10.06 4.35
C TYR A 77 7.35 -9.66 3.22
N ALA A 78 8.03 -8.52 3.38
CA ALA A 78 9.00 -8.04 2.41
C ALA A 78 10.18 -7.37 3.12
N LYS A 79 11.38 -7.61 2.60
CA LYS A 79 12.59 -6.95 3.10
C LYS A 79 12.75 -5.59 2.43
N GLU A 80 13.59 -4.75 3.01
CA GLU A 80 13.89 -3.42 2.47
C GLU A 80 14.50 -3.47 1.05
N GLU A 81 15.15 -4.57 0.68
CA GLU A 81 15.63 -4.85 -0.67
C GLU A 81 14.49 -5.00 -1.69
N ASP A 82 13.42 -5.71 -1.33
CA ASP A 82 12.25 -5.90 -2.19
C ASP A 82 11.49 -4.59 -2.37
N LEU A 83 11.44 -3.76 -1.32
CA LEU A 83 10.85 -2.43 -1.38
C LEU A 83 11.62 -1.49 -2.32
N LYS A 84 12.94 -1.66 -2.44
CA LYS A 84 13.78 -0.90 -3.40
C LYS A 84 13.62 -1.37 -4.84
N ASN A 85 13.20 -2.62 -5.04
CA ASN A 85 12.88 -3.18 -6.34
C ASN A 85 11.49 -2.77 -6.87
N LEU A 86 10.66 -2.16 -6.01
CA LEU A 86 9.39 -1.59 -6.45
C LEU A 86 9.63 -0.44 -7.43
N GLN A 87 8.77 -0.37 -8.44
CA GLN A 87 8.83 0.68 -9.44
C GLN A 87 8.59 2.02 -8.74
N SER A 88 9.57 2.92 -8.81
CA SER A 88 9.42 4.29 -8.30
C SER A 88 8.27 4.99 -9.05
N PRO A 89 7.38 5.68 -8.33
CA PRO A 89 6.08 6.09 -8.87
C PRO A 89 6.07 7.29 -9.82
#